data_AF-A0A381V4U7-F1
#
_entry.id   AF-A0A381V4U7-F1
#
_cell.length_a   1.000
_cell.length_b   1.000
_cell.length_c   1.000
_cell.angle_alpha   90.00
_cell.angle_beta   90.00
_cell.angle_gamma   90.00
#
_symmetry.space_group_name_H-M   'P 1'
#
loop_
_entity.id
_entity.type
_entity.pdbx_description
1 polymer ?
#
loop_
_entity_poly.entity_id
_entity_poly.type
_entity_poly.pdbx_seq_one_letter_code
_entity_poly.pdbx_strand_id
1 'polypeptide(L)'
;MRDFAYVADFLVPRSKQSHPFVLVITLLMLPGLSAAFSPIDIESYDLESPELEANDVLMEEFSSAGGIEAFGIYLRDPNYFGEPDSDVVMIADYTGDGLGATDPVGGILNLTVLREIDAKAEYLRQHEISEFYLSFASQITGEPVVGILDLATDFRAFMSGQSALTSPRIDPETLTMAPPPTDWVDCDVLECLSFDDENLTQSHIDLAAHRLANHSSGDFLRLLSQDRGFTPDQSSPVFGPYDHQLLADGTITAEEWGPGRWSASSAWLLINFDREAMQRNGWSFSWLNSSSDSNSGYEWDGVTVETKPIHNSVEECRERALAGEELCSMEWLYLALEEDLRSSDDMVVTLMFAEGVNVEINRE
;
A
#
# COMPACT_ATOMS: atom_id res chain seq x y z
N MET A 1 -49.44 17.92 -1.45
CA MET A 1 -49.09 17.45 -2.82
C MET A 1 -49.64 18.49 -3.79
N ARG A 2 -48.80 19.24 -4.51
CA ARG A 2 -49.28 20.22 -5.50
C ARG A 2 -49.80 19.46 -6.73
N ASP A 3 -50.99 19.81 -7.17
CA ASP A 3 -51.71 19.11 -8.23
C ASP A 3 -51.13 19.44 -9.61
N PHE A 4 -50.66 18.42 -10.33
CA PHE A 4 -50.09 18.54 -11.67
C PHE A 4 -51.16 18.59 -12.78
N ALA A 5 -52.45 18.44 -12.45
CA ALA A 5 -53.55 18.48 -13.41
C ALA A 5 -53.55 19.77 -14.25
N TYR A 6 -53.26 20.91 -13.63
CA TYR A 6 -53.21 22.20 -14.32
C TYR A 6 -52.07 22.30 -15.35
N VAL A 7 -50.93 21.66 -15.06
CA VAL A 7 -49.78 21.62 -15.98
C VAL A 7 -50.08 20.69 -17.15
N ALA A 8 -50.72 19.55 -16.89
CA ALA A 8 -51.14 18.61 -17.93
C ALA A 8 -52.19 19.23 -18.87
N ASP A 9 -53.21 19.90 -18.32
CA ASP A 9 -54.25 20.59 -19.10
C ASP A 9 -53.67 21.72 -19.98
N PHE A 10 -52.55 22.32 -19.57
CA PHE A 10 -51.86 23.33 -20.36
C PHE A 10 -51.00 22.75 -21.48
N LEU A 11 -50.23 21.69 -21.18
CA LEU A 11 -49.22 21.12 -22.07
C LEU A 11 -49.77 20.12 -23.10
N VAL A 12 -50.73 19.27 -22.73
CA VAL A 12 -51.24 18.18 -23.57
C VAL A 12 -51.96 18.69 -24.82
N PRO A 13 -52.87 19.70 -24.76
CA PRO A 13 -53.50 20.26 -25.95
C PRO A 13 -52.52 20.99 -26.88
N ARG A 14 -51.35 21.39 -26.35
CA ARG A 14 -50.30 22.12 -27.06
C ARG A 14 -49.08 21.24 -27.38
N SER A 15 -49.26 19.91 -27.41
CA SER A 15 -48.19 18.92 -27.65
C SER A 15 -47.28 19.27 -28.83
N LYS A 16 -47.86 19.74 -29.95
CA LYS A 16 -47.10 20.16 -31.15
C LYS A 16 -46.13 21.33 -30.92
N GLN A 17 -46.35 22.14 -29.90
CA GLN A 17 -45.50 23.28 -29.50
C GLN A 17 -44.64 22.95 -28.27
N SER A 18 -45.13 22.13 -27.35
CA SER A 18 -44.39 21.75 -26.14
C SER A 18 -43.29 20.73 -26.41
N HIS A 19 -43.49 19.76 -27.31
CA HIS A 19 -42.43 18.80 -27.69
C HIS A 19 -41.16 19.44 -28.26
N PRO A 20 -41.22 20.37 -29.24
CA PRO A 20 -40.01 21.03 -29.73
C PRO A 20 -39.34 21.89 -28.66
N PHE A 21 -40.11 22.49 -27.75
CA PHE A 21 -39.54 23.25 -26.62
C PHE A 21 -38.79 22.36 -25.64
N VAL A 22 -39.35 21.20 -25.27
CA VAL A 22 -38.65 20.19 -24.45
C VAL A 22 -37.39 19.70 -25.16
N LEU A 23 -37.47 19.41 -26.46
CA LEU A 23 -36.32 18.97 -27.25
C LEU A 23 -35.19 20.02 -27.29
N VAL A 24 -35.52 21.30 -27.42
CA VAL A 24 -34.54 22.40 -27.35
C VAL A 24 -33.90 22.48 -25.96
N ILE A 25 -34.70 22.36 -24.89
CA ILE A 25 -34.16 22.33 -23.52
C ILE A 25 -33.24 21.13 -23.32
N THR A 26 -33.60 19.94 -23.81
CA THR A 26 -32.75 18.75 -23.75
C THR A 26 -31.45 18.95 -24.53
N LEU A 27 -31.51 19.55 -25.72
CA LEU A 27 -30.30 19.88 -26.51
C LEU A 27 -29.40 20.89 -25.78
N LEU A 28 -29.97 21.87 -25.08
CA LEU A 28 -29.21 22.83 -24.27
C LEU A 28 -28.55 22.18 -23.05
N MET A 29 -28.99 21.00 -22.61
CA MET A 29 -28.36 20.24 -21.53
C MET A 29 -27.22 19.33 -22.03
N LEU A 30 -27.10 19.07 -23.34
CA LEU A 30 -26.03 18.21 -23.89
C LEU A 30 -24.60 18.68 -23.55
N PRO A 31 -24.28 20.00 -23.56
CA PRO A 31 -22.96 20.45 -23.13
C PRO A 31 -22.67 20.20 -21.64
N GLY A 32 -23.70 20.23 -20.79
CA GLY A 32 -23.56 19.88 -19.38
C GLY A 32 -23.35 18.38 -19.17
N LEU A 33 -23.94 17.55 -20.04
CA LEU A 33 -23.69 16.10 -20.08
C LEU A 33 -22.25 15.79 -20.44
N SER A 34 -21.65 16.46 -21.44
CA SER A 34 -20.22 16.25 -21.75
C SER A 34 -19.30 16.68 -20.61
N ALA A 35 -19.65 17.74 -19.86
CA ALA A 35 -18.89 18.16 -18.69
C ALA A 35 -19.07 17.21 -17.49
N ALA A 36 -20.23 16.55 -17.37
CA ALA A 36 -20.46 15.54 -16.33
C ALA A 36 -19.75 14.20 -16.61
N PHE A 37 -19.25 14.00 -17.83
CA PHE A 37 -18.46 12.82 -18.20
C PHE A 37 -16.94 13.05 -18.12
N SER A 38 -16.46 14.24 -17.74
CA SER A 38 -15.07 14.36 -17.32
C SER A 38 -14.90 13.54 -16.05
N PRO A 39 -13.89 12.67 -15.95
CA PRO A 39 -13.71 11.90 -14.73
C PRO A 39 -13.50 12.81 -13.52
N ILE A 40 -14.03 12.35 -12.40
CA ILE A 40 -14.05 13.08 -11.14
C ILE A 40 -12.64 12.95 -10.56
N ASP A 41 -11.81 13.95 -10.80
CA ASP A 41 -10.50 14.09 -10.16
C ASP A 41 -10.73 14.70 -8.78
N ILE A 42 -10.82 13.86 -7.73
CA ILE A 42 -11.12 14.28 -6.35
C ILE A 42 -10.10 15.28 -5.81
N GLU A 43 -8.86 15.23 -6.29
CA GLU A 43 -7.77 16.14 -5.91
C GLU A 43 -7.91 17.52 -6.57
N SER A 44 -8.59 17.59 -7.72
CA SER A 44 -8.93 18.87 -8.36
C SER A 44 -10.14 19.59 -7.73
N TYR A 45 -10.89 18.92 -6.84
CA TYR A 45 -11.96 19.57 -6.11
C TYR A 45 -11.39 20.27 -4.88
N ASP A 46 -11.64 21.57 -4.80
CA ASP A 46 -11.38 22.41 -3.64
C ASP A 46 -12.32 21.99 -2.49
N LEU A 47 -11.99 20.87 -1.86
CA LEU A 47 -12.63 20.35 -0.67
C LEU A 47 -11.92 20.97 0.53
N GLU A 48 -12.52 22.01 1.11
CA GLU A 48 -12.00 22.65 2.31
C GLU A 48 -12.06 21.68 3.51
N SER A 49 -11.00 20.88 3.74
CA SER A 49 -10.79 20.15 4.98
C SER A 49 -9.41 20.46 5.57
N PRO A 50 -9.28 20.50 6.91
CA PRO A 50 -7.98 20.69 7.57
C PRO A 50 -6.95 19.63 7.17
N GLU A 51 -7.38 18.42 6.85
CA GLU A 51 -6.53 17.31 6.40
C GLU A 51 -6.00 17.55 4.99
N LEU A 52 -6.82 18.07 4.08
CA LEU A 52 -6.40 18.40 2.71
C LEU A 52 -5.50 19.64 2.68
N GLU A 53 -5.83 20.68 3.45
CA GLU A 53 -4.95 21.85 3.61
C GLU A 53 -3.58 21.45 4.21
N ALA A 54 -3.58 20.54 5.18
CA ALA A 54 -2.33 20.01 5.73
C ALA A 54 -1.55 19.18 4.69
N ASN A 55 -2.24 18.39 3.86
CA ASN A 55 -1.61 17.65 2.78
C ASN A 55 -1.01 18.59 1.73
N ASP A 56 -1.72 19.64 1.32
CA ASP A 56 -1.22 20.63 0.35
C ASP A 56 0.04 21.33 0.87
N VAL A 57 0.05 21.76 2.14
CA VAL A 57 1.24 22.33 2.78
C VAL A 57 2.37 21.29 2.82
N LEU A 58 2.07 20.04 3.14
CA LEU A 58 3.07 18.97 3.15
C LEU A 58 3.66 18.74 1.76
N MET A 59 2.82 18.74 0.73
CA MET A 59 3.24 18.54 -0.66
C MET A 59 4.02 19.74 -1.21
N GLU A 60 3.61 20.97 -0.90
CA GLU A 60 4.33 22.18 -1.34
C GLU A 60 5.66 22.35 -0.60
N GLU A 61 5.65 22.29 0.73
CA GLU A 61 6.83 22.56 1.55
C GLU A 61 7.83 21.39 1.56
N PHE A 62 7.35 20.15 1.41
CA PHE A 62 8.17 18.94 1.45
C PHE A 62 8.13 18.13 0.15
N SER A 63 7.81 18.74 -0.99
CA SER A 63 7.90 18.10 -2.33
C SER A 63 9.25 17.41 -2.59
N SER A 64 10.34 17.97 -2.05
CA SER A 64 11.69 17.39 -2.14
C SER A 64 11.92 16.15 -1.27
N ALA A 65 11.00 15.84 -0.35
CA ALA A 65 11.12 14.71 0.57
C ALA A 65 10.66 13.37 -0.07
N GLY A 66 10.06 13.41 -1.26
CA GLY A 66 9.56 12.22 -1.93
C GLY A 66 8.12 11.83 -1.55
N GLY A 67 7.48 11.09 -2.46
CA GLY A 67 6.12 10.55 -2.27
C GLY A 67 6.18 9.08 -1.88
N ILE A 68 5.52 8.71 -0.79
CA ILE A 68 5.34 7.32 -0.37
C ILE A 68 4.06 6.79 -0.97
N GLU A 69 4.17 5.73 -1.76
CA GLU A 69 3.05 4.95 -2.28
C GLU A 69 2.98 3.62 -1.55
N ALA A 70 1.79 3.25 -1.09
CA ALA A 70 1.56 2.07 -0.26
C ALA A 70 0.66 1.05 -0.97
N PHE A 71 1.24 -0.13 -1.20
CA PHE A 71 0.52 -1.32 -1.59
C PHE A 71 0.18 -2.13 -0.33
N GLY A 72 -1.11 -2.40 -0.15
CA GLY A 72 -1.57 -3.37 0.84
C GLY A 72 -1.36 -4.79 0.32
N ILE A 73 -0.69 -5.63 1.10
CA ILE A 73 -0.55 -7.05 0.83
C ILE A 73 -1.45 -7.80 1.80
N TYR A 74 -2.54 -8.37 1.29
CA TYR A 74 -3.55 -9.06 2.08
C TYR A 74 -3.44 -10.56 1.88
N LEU A 75 -3.66 -11.36 2.92
CA LEU A 75 -3.80 -12.80 2.75
C LEU A 75 -4.98 -13.09 1.82
N ARG A 76 -4.73 -13.97 0.87
CA ARG A 76 -5.77 -14.55 0.03
C ARG A 76 -6.55 -15.59 0.84
N ASP A 77 -7.83 -15.74 0.57
CA ASP A 77 -8.62 -16.84 1.12
C ASP A 77 -7.99 -18.17 0.66
N PRO A 78 -7.70 -19.10 1.59
CA PRO A 78 -7.06 -20.38 1.28
C PRO A 78 -7.77 -21.22 0.21
N ASN A 79 -9.07 -20.99 -0.01
CA ASN A 79 -9.83 -21.65 -1.06
C ASN A 79 -9.37 -21.26 -2.48
N TYR A 80 -8.67 -20.14 -2.63
CA TYR A 80 -8.18 -19.61 -3.92
C TYR A 80 -6.65 -19.67 -4.05
N PHE A 81 -5.91 -20.28 -3.12
CA PHE A 81 -4.45 -20.42 -3.25
C PHE A 81 -4.06 -21.15 -4.54
N GLY A 82 -3.08 -20.61 -5.27
CA GLY A 82 -2.62 -21.14 -6.55
C GLY A 82 -3.56 -20.87 -7.73
N GLU A 83 -4.70 -20.20 -7.53
CA GLU A 83 -5.54 -19.78 -8.64
C GLU A 83 -4.92 -18.55 -9.33
N PRO A 84 -4.86 -18.50 -10.68
CA PRO A 84 -4.41 -17.31 -11.40
C PRO A 84 -5.42 -16.17 -11.24
N ASP A 85 -5.04 -14.97 -11.71
CA ASP A 85 -5.91 -13.80 -11.79
C ASP A 85 -6.49 -13.41 -10.42
N SER A 86 -5.61 -12.98 -9.49
CA SER A 86 -6.05 -12.57 -8.15
C SER A 86 -7.10 -11.45 -8.25
N ASP A 87 -8.10 -11.49 -7.37
CA ASP A 87 -9.16 -10.50 -7.30
C ASP A 87 -9.38 -10.04 -5.85
N VAL A 88 -9.87 -8.82 -5.67
CA VAL A 88 -10.26 -8.26 -4.36
C VAL A 88 -11.26 -9.15 -3.63
N VAL A 89 -12.13 -9.88 -4.35
CA VAL A 89 -13.08 -10.82 -3.74
C VAL A 89 -12.41 -12.07 -3.16
N MET A 90 -11.15 -12.30 -3.49
CA MET A 90 -10.36 -13.43 -3.01
C MET A 90 -9.57 -13.10 -1.75
N ILE A 91 -9.67 -11.88 -1.21
CA ILE A 91 -9.06 -11.53 0.08
C ILE A 91 -9.74 -12.33 1.19
N ALA A 92 -8.94 -12.87 2.12
CA ALA A 92 -9.44 -13.58 3.28
C ALA A 92 -10.26 -12.66 4.20
N ASP A 93 -11.28 -13.23 4.86
CA ASP A 93 -12.08 -12.49 5.84
C ASP A 93 -11.22 -11.95 6.99
N TYR A 94 -11.52 -10.72 7.42
CA TYR A 94 -10.88 -10.11 8.57
C TYR A 94 -11.19 -10.92 9.84
N THR A 95 -10.13 -11.41 10.51
CA THR A 95 -10.29 -12.34 11.63
C THR A 95 -10.81 -11.67 12.90
N GLY A 96 -10.54 -10.38 13.09
CA GLY A 96 -10.93 -9.57 14.24
C GLY A 96 -9.73 -9.12 15.07
N ASP A 97 -9.87 -7.98 15.76
CA ASP A 97 -8.77 -7.31 16.46
C ASP A 97 -8.04 -8.23 17.44
N GLY A 98 -6.73 -8.35 17.29
CA GLY A 98 -5.88 -9.13 18.20
C GLY A 98 -5.93 -10.65 18.03
N LEU A 99 -6.72 -11.20 17.09
CA LEU A 99 -6.98 -12.65 17.01
C LEU A 99 -5.94 -13.42 16.18
N GLY A 100 -5.26 -12.75 15.25
CA GLY A 100 -4.29 -13.31 14.32
C GLY A 100 -4.93 -14.11 13.19
N ALA A 101 -4.26 -14.13 12.04
CA ALA A 101 -4.65 -15.00 10.94
C ALA A 101 -4.31 -16.47 11.25
N THR A 102 -5.15 -17.40 10.79
CA THR A 102 -5.02 -18.84 11.11
C THR A 102 -4.53 -19.67 9.93
N ASP A 103 -4.79 -19.23 8.70
CA ASP A 103 -4.41 -19.94 7.48
C ASP A 103 -3.87 -18.93 6.44
N PRO A 104 -2.61 -19.06 5.99
CA PRO A 104 -1.62 -20.05 6.43
C PRO A 104 -1.18 -19.83 7.88
N VAL A 105 -0.55 -20.87 8.47
CA VAL A 105 0.01 -20.76 9.83
C VAL A 105 1.08 -19.66 9.88
N GLY A 106 0.86 -18.64 10.73
CA GLY A 106 1.69 -17.42 10.79
C GLY A 106 1.16 -16.26 9.94
N GLY A 107 0.12 -16.49 9.14
CA GLY A 107 -0.52 -15.47 8.32
C GLY A 107 0.47 -14.80 7.37
N ILE A 108 0.48 -13.46 7.36
CA ILE A 108 1.44 -12.67 6.57
C ILE A 108 2.90 -12.91 7.00
N LEU A 109 3.14 -13.42 8.21
CA LEU A 109 4.46 -13.79 8.73
C LEU A 109 4.82 -15.26 8.44
N ASN A 110 4.05 -15.94 7.59
CA ASN A 110 4.44 -17.24 7.05
C ASN A 110 5.64 -17.08 6.11
N LEU A 111 6.64 -17.96 6.20
CA LEU A 111 7.87 -17.89 5.41
C LEU A 111 7.61 -17.93 3.90
N THR A 112 6.63 -18.72 3.44
CA THR A 112 6.28 -18.75 2.00
C THR A 112 5.69 -17.42 1.57
N VAL A 113 4.81 -16.84 2.39
CA VAL A 113 4.20 -15.52 2.14
C VAL A 113 5.25 -14.41 2.16
N LEU A 114 6.17 -14.42 3.13
CA LEU A 114 7.28 -13.45 3.18
C LEU A 114 8.19 -13.55 1.95
N ARG A 115 8.44 -14.76 1.43
CA ARG A 115 9.20 -14.96 0.19
C ARG A 115 8.45 -14.44 -1.04
N GLU A 116 7.13 -14.57 -1.06
CA GLU A 116 6.30 -13.98 -2.10
C GLU A 116 6.34 -12.45 -2.06
N ILE A 117 6.24 -11.84 -0.87
CA ILE A 117 6.40 -10.39 -0.66
C ILE A 117 7.77 -9.92 -1.14
N ASP A 118 8.85 -10.65 -0.79
CA ASP A 118 10.21 -10.32 -1.20
C ASP A 118 10.38 -10.38 -2.73
N ALA A 119 9.77 -11.36 -3.39
CA ALA A 119 9.78 -11.48 -4.85
C ALA A 119 9.06 -10.30 -5.53
N LYS A 120 7.95 -9.83 -4.96
CA LYS A 120 7.22 -8.63 -5.42
C LYS A 120 8.05 -7.37 -5.26
N ALA A 121 8.71 -7.21 -4.11
CA ALA A 121 9.63 -6.11 -3.89
C ALA A 121 10.78 -6.13 -4.91
N GLU A 122 11.35 -7.30 -5.19
CA GLU A 122 12.42 -7.45 -6.17
C GLU A 122 11.97 -7.14 -7.61
N TYR A 123 10.75 -7.52 -7.99
CA TYR A 123 10.16 -7.12 -9.27
C TYR A 123 10.18 -5.60 -9.45
N LEU A 124 9.71 -4.86 -8.44
CA LEU A 124 9.69 -3.41 -8.44
C LEU A 124 11.10 -2.80 -8.44
N ARG A 125 12.07 -3.39 -7.71
CA ARG A 125 13.48 -2.95 -7.77
C ARG A 125 14.08 -3.08 -9.17
N GLN A 126 13.61 -4.04 -9.95
CA GLN A 126 14.06 -4.28 -11.33
C GLN A 126 13.22 -3.53 -12.38
N HIS A 127 12.08 -2.97 -11.99
CA HIS A 127 11.21 -2.21 -12.86
C HIS A 127 11.89 -0.92 -13.34
N GLU A 128 11.59 -0.45 -14.55
CA GLU A 128 12.22 0.75 -15.12
C GLU A 128 12.00 2.02 -14.28
N ILE A 129 10.88 2.07 -13.56
CA ILE A 129 10.53 3.18 -12.67
C ILE A 129 11.48 3.34 -11.48
N SER A 130 12.28 2.30 -11.18
CA SER A 130 13.27 2.34 -10.11
C SER A 130 14.34 3.42 -10.29
N GLU A 131 14.49 3.99 -11.50
CA GLU A 131 15.29 5.19 -11.75
C GLU A 131 14.88 6.37 -10.82
N PHE A 132 13.62 6.41 -10.41
CA PHE A 132 13.05 7.49 -9.61
C PHE A 132 12.90 7.15 -8.13
N TYR A 133 13.57 6.11 -7.63
CA TYR A 133 13.49 5.75 -6.21
C TYR A 133 14.36 6.64 -5.33
N LEU A 134 13.78 7.09 -4.21
CA LEU A 134 14.50 7.74 -3.12
C LEU A 134 14.76 6.77 -1.98
N SER A 135 15.90 6.95 -1.32
CA SER A 135 16.20 6.20 -0.11
C SER A 135 15.39 6.71 1.08
N PHE A 136 14.99 5.80 1.97
CA PHE A 136 14.42 6.12 3.28
C PHE A 136 14.81 5.04 4.29
N ALA A 137 14.56 5.27 5.58
CA ALA A 137 14.95 4.31 6.62
C ALA A 137 13.74 3.51 7.09
N SER A 138 13.95 2.24 7.42
CA SER A 138 12.92 1.50 8.16
C SER A 138 12.83 2.05 9.59
N GLN A 139 11.62 2.33 10.06
CA GLN A 139 11.40 2.71 11.47
C GLN A 139 11.68 1.54 12.43
N ILE A 140 11.58 0.30 11.94
CA ILE A 140 11.76 -0.91 12.75
C ILE A 140 13.25 -1.22 12.88
N THR A 141 13.95 -1.27 11.75
CA THR A 141 15.35 -1.72 11.70
C THR A 141 16.36 -0.59 11.60
N GLY A 142 15.94 0.63 11.26
CA GLY A 142 16.83 1.76 11.04
C GLY A 142 17.73 1.64 9.81
N GLU A 143 17.63 0.54 9.06
CA GLU A 143 18.42 0.32 7.86
C GLU A 143 17.89 1.18 6.71
N PRO A 144 18.78 1.85 5.96
CA PRO A 144 18.40 2.58 4.76
C PRO A 144 18.03 1.59 3.65
N VAL A 145 16.86 1.80 3.05
CA VAL A 145 16.39 1.08 1.87
C VAL A 145 16.31 2.04 0.69
N VAL A 146 16.54 1.52 -0.53
CA VAL A 146 16.41 2.30 -1.76
C VAL A 146 15.06 2.02 -2.37
N GLY A 147 14.17 3.01 -2.34
CA GLY A 147 12.88 2.96 -3.01
C GLY A 147 11.83 2.10 -2.35
N ILE A 148 12.17 0.92 -1.82
CA ILE A 148 11.17 -0.09 -1.43
C ILE A 148 11.41 -0.59 -0.02
N LEU A 149 10.36 -0.53 0.81
CA LEU A 149 10.31 -1.15 2.13
C LEU A 149 9.20 -2.20 2.18
N ASP A 150 9.55 -3.39 2.63
CA ASP A 150 8.66 -4.53 2.80
C ASP A 150 9.04 -5.29 4.08
N LEU A 151 8.17 -6.20 4.54
CA LEU A 151 8.44 -7.01 5.73
C LEU A 151 9.73 -7.83 5.61
N ALA A 152 9.97 -8.48 4.47
CA ALA A 152 11.14 -9.34 4.27
C ALA A 152 12.45 -8.54 4.39
N THR A 153 12.46 -7.28 3.96
CA THR A 153 13.58 -6.36 4.15
C THR A 153 13.90 -6.14 5.64
N ASP A 154 12.88 -5.97 6.49
CA ASP A 154 13.08 -5.85 7.94
C ASP A 154 13.58 -7.16 8.57
N PHE A 155 13.04 -8.31 8.17
CA PHE A 155 13.56 -9.61 8.60
C PHE A 155 15.02 -9.79 8.18
N ARG A 156 15.36 -9.46 6.93
CA ARG A 156 16.72 -9.56 6.39
C ARG A 156 17.70 -8.67 7.17
N ALA A 157 17.34 -7.41 7.42
CA ALA A 157 18.16 -6.48 8.20
C ALA A 157 18.33 -6.91 9.67
N PHE A 158 17.27 -7.44 10.28
CA PHE A 158 17.32 -7.96 11.65
C PHE A 158 18.21 -9.20 11.75
N MET A 159 17.97 -10.17 10.88
CA MET A 159 18.63 -11.48 10.88
C MET A 159 20.07 -11.44 10.37
N SER A 160 20.51 -10.32 9.77
CA SER A 160 21.92 -10.11 9.41
C SER A 160 22.75 -9.50 10.56
N GLY A 161 22.11 -9.08 11.65
CA GLY A 161 22.74 -8.36 12.75
C GLY A 161 23.06 -6.89 12.45
N GLN A 162 22.58 -6.35 11.33
CA GLN A 162 22.85 -4.96 10.91
C GLN A 162 21.84 -3.96 11.46
N SER A 163 20.62 -4.42 11.78
CA SER A 163 19.57 -3.53 12.28
C SER A 163 19.95 -2.79 13.57
N ALA A 164 19.34 -1.63 13.75
CA ALA A 164 19.33 -0.83 14.97
C ALA A 164 18.87 -1.62 16.21
N LEU A 165 18.20 -2.77 16.04
CA LEU A 165 17.77 -3.64 17.14
C LEU A 165 18.87 -4.62 17.59
N THR A 166 19.85 -4.87 16.73
CA THR A 166 20.90 -5.88 16.93
C THR A 166 22.31 -5.29 16.96
N SER A 167 22.46 -4.04 16.51
CA SER A 167 23.70 -3.27 16.54
C SER A 167 23.60 -2.04 17.46
N PRO A 168 24.71 -1.63 18.12
CA PRO A 168 24.75 -0.40 18.92
C PRO A 168 24.35 0.82 18.10
N ARG A 169 23.51 1.69 18.67
CA ARG A 169 22.98 2.88 17.98
C ARG A 169 23.00 4.11 18.87
N ILE A 170 22.85 5.28 18.25
CA ILE A 170 22.57 6.51 18.99
C ILE A 170 21.09 6.48 19.38
N ASP A 171 20.81 6.54 20.68
CA ASP A 171 19.46 6.69 21.18
C ASP A 171 18.98 8.13 20.92
N PRO A 172 17.83 8.32 20.24
CA PRO A 172 17.39 9.64 19.79
C PRO A 172 16.94 10.55 20.94
N GLU A 173 16.60 10.00 22.12
CA GLU A 173 16.17 10.79 23.27
C GLU A 173 17.36 11.29 24.10
N THR A 174 18.37 10.43 24.27
CA THR A 174 19.55 10.71 25.09
C THR A 174 20.74 11.23 24.29
N LEU A 175 20.73 11.05 22.96
CA LEU A 175 21.83 11.36 22.03
C LEU A 175 23.15 10.66 22.41
N THR A 176 23.05 9.49 23.04
CA THR A 176 24.20 8.68 23.45
C THR A 176 24.16 7.29 22.83
N MET A 177 25.32 6.63 22.73
CA MET A 177 25.37 5.25 22.27
C MET A 177 24.65 4.34 23.26
N ALA A 178 23.55 3.74 22.81
CA ALA A 178 22.82 2.70 23.50
C ALA A 178 23.30 1.31 23.02
N PRO A 179 23.35 0.32 23.90
CA PRO A 179 23.54 -1.07 23.49
C PRO A 179 22.33 -1.53 22.66
N PRO A 180 22.49 -2.56 21.80
CA PRO A 180 21.37 -3.10 21.05
C PRO A 180 20.31 -3.68 22.01
N PRO A 181 19.01 -3.46 21.76
CA PRO A 181 17.94 -3.96 22.61
C PRO A 181 17.77 -5.47 22.57
N THR A 182 18.22 -6.13 21.50
CA THR A 182 18.21 -7.59 21.32
C THR A 182 19.37 -8.01 20.43
N ASP A 183 19.41 -9.27 19.99
CA ASP A 183 20.44 -9.79 19.12
C ASP A 183 19.90 -10.82 18.12
N TRP A 184 20.75 -11.19 17.15
CA TRP A 184 20.57 -12.34 16.26
C TRP A 184 21.83 -13.22 16.24
N VAL A 185 22.42 -13.43 17.42
CA VAL A 185 23.61 -14.29 17.58
C VAL A 185 23.37 -15.45 18.53
N ASP A 186 22.39 -15.33 19.41
CA ASP A 186 21.90 -16.41 20.25
C ASP A 186 20.49 -16.79 19.81
N CYS A 187 20.33 -17.86 19.02
CA CYS A 187 19.03 -18.32 18.51
C CYS A 187 18.50 -19.56 19.27
N ASP A 188 18.92 -19.71 20.52
CA ASP A 188 18.53 -20.80 21.42
C ASP A 188 18.85 -22.20 20.84
N VAL A 189 17.81 -22.96 20.50
CA VAL A 189 17.91 -24.32 19.94
C VAL A 189 18.09 -24.31 18.42
N LEU A 190 17.88 -23.15 17.78
CA LEU A 190 18.06 -22.94 16.35
C LEU A 190 19.48 -22.42 16.07
N GLU A 191 19.95 -22.67 14.85
CA GLU A 191 21.10 -21.95 14.31
C GLU A 191 20.66 -20.56 13.84
N CYS A 192 21.47 -19.53 14.06
CA CYS A 192 21.16 -18.20 13.54
C CYS A 192 21.44 -18.15 12.04
N LEU A 193 20.39 -18.33 11.25
CA LEU A 193 20.41 -18.20 9.80
C LEU A 193 19.99 -16.79 9.36
N SER A 194 20.48 -16.35 8.21
CA SER A 194 19.99 -15.13 7.54
C SER A 194 18.66 -15.39 6.83
N PHE A 195 17.91 -14.32 6.51
CA PHE A 195 16.64 -14.43 5.77
C PHE A 195 16.79 -15.14 4.41
N ASP A 196 17.90 -14.90 3.71
CA ASP A 196 18.14 -15.48 2.39
C ASP A 196 18.75 -16.90 2.43
N ASP A 197 18.87 -17.52 3.62
CA ASP A 197 19.43 -18.87 3.74
C ASP A 197 18.46 -19.94 3.20
N GLU A 198 18.96 -20.90 2.43
CA GLU A 198 18.16 -21.99 1.86
C GLU A 198 17.52 -22.89 2.93
N ASN A 199 18.18 -23.04 4.09
CA ASN A 199 17.71 -23.85 5.22
C ASN A 199 16.83 -23.07 6.19
N LEU A 200 16.49 -21.82 5.88
CA LEU A 200 15.60 -21.03 6.70
C LEU A 200 14.25 -21.73 6.86
N THR A 201 13.75 -21.78 8.09
CA THR A 201 12.47 -22.42 8.43
C THR A 201 11.52 -21.43 9.07
N GLN A 202 10.23 -21.77 9.12
CA GLN A 202 9.22 -20.98 9.81
C GLN A 202 9.61 -20.68 11.27
N SER A 203 10.25 -21.62 11.97
CA SER A 203 10.68 -21.41 13.36
C SER A 203 11.68 -20.27 13.53
N HIS A 204 12.51 -19.99 12.51
CA HIS A 204 13.42 -18.85 12.52
C HIS A 204 12.64 -17.54 12.35
N ILE A 205 11.64 -17.52 11.45
CA ILE A 205 10.74 -16.37 11.28
C ILE A 205 9.94 -16.11 12.54
N ASP A 206 9.42 -17.15 13.20
CA ASP A 206 8.67 -17.01 14.45
C ASP A 206 9.55 -16.34 15.53
N LEU A 207 10.81 -16.77 15.67
CA LEU A 207 11.77 -16.21 16.61
C LEU A 207 12.12 -14.75 16.26
N ALA A 208 12.40 -14.46 14.99
CA ALA A 208 12.69 -13.11 14.53
C ALA A 208 11.51 -12.17 14.75
N ALA A 209 10.30 -12.57 14.35
CA ALA A 209 9.06 -11.81 14.54
C ALA A 209 8.81 -11.52 16.02
N HIS A 210 9.08 -12.49 16.89
CA HIS A 210 8.92 -12.31 18.33
C HIS A 210 9.89 -11.28 18.91
N ARG A 211 11.16 -11.30 18.49
CA ARG A 211 12.15 -10.30 18.91
C ARG A 211 11.82 -8.93 18.34
N LEU A 212 11.44 -8.85 17.07
CA LEU A 212 10.98 -7.63 16.44
C LEU A 212 9.78 -7.04 17.20
N ALA A 213 8.77 -7.84 17.53
CA ALA A 213 7.60 -7.38 18.28
C ALA A 213 7.96 -6.85 19.68
N ASN A 214 8.83 -7.54 20.42
CA ASN A 214 9.16 -7.18 21.80
C ASN A 214 10.17 -6.03 21.93
N HIS A 215 11.00 -5.80 20.91
CA HIS A 215 12.14 -4.87 21.00
C HIS A 215 12.05 -3.65 20.07
N SER A 216 11.03 -3.56 19.22
CA SER A 216 10.78 -2.41 18.33
C SER A 216 9.83 -1.35 18.93
N SER A 217 9.54 -1.39 20.23
CA SER A 217 8.58 -0.46 20.86
C SER A 217 7.22 -0.40 20.13
N GLY A 218 6.77 -1.54 19.62
CA GLY A 218 5.50 -1.69 18.91
C GLY A 218 5.52 -1.32 17.44
N ASP A 219 6.61 -0.77 16.90
CA ASP A 219 6.67 -0.32 15.50
C ASP A 219 6.53 -1.50 14.52
N PHE A 220 7.13 -2.65 14.82
CA PHE A 220 6.94 -3.86 14.01
C PHE A 220 5.48 -4.29 13.94
N LEU A 221 4.78 -4.25 15.08
CA LEU A 221 3.37 -4.63 15.14
C LEU A 221 2.49 -3.59 14.43
N ARG A 222 2.86 -2.31 14.41
CA ARG A 222 2.10 -1.26 13.70
C ARG A 222 2.15 -1.41 12.17
N LEU A 223 3.18 -2.06 11.64
CA LEU A 223 3.28 -2.36 10.20
C LEU A 223 2.30 -3.47 9.75
N LEU A 224 1.76 -4.22 10.71
CA LEU A 224 0.79 -5.29 10.48
C LEU A 224 -0.65 -4.79 10.70
N SER A 225 -1.61 -5.47 10.08
CA SER A 225 -3.05 -5.25 10.30
C SER A 225 -3.47 -5.31 11.77
N GLN A 226 -4.64 -4.73 12.08
CA GLN A 226 -5.16 -4.65 13.45
C GLN A 226 -5.56 -6.00 14.04
N ASP A 227 -5.79 -7.01 13.21
CA ASP A 227 -6.00 -8.37 13.68
C ASP A 227 -4.72 -9.06 14.11
N ARG A 228 -3.54 -8.42 14.04
CA ARG A 228 -2.29 -9.01 14.51
C ARG A 228 -2.43 -9.57 15.93
N GLY A 229 -2.03 -10.81 16.11
CA GLY A 229 -2.21 -11.56 17.35
C GLY A 229 -1.10 -12.58 17.54
N PHE A 230 -0.85 -12.95 18.79
CA PHE A 230 0.02 -14.08 19.10
C PHE A 230 -0.86 -15.33 19.23
N THR A 231 -0.82 -16.19 18.22
CA THR A 231 -1.67 -17.38 18.11
C THR A 231 -1.03 -18.58 18.81
N PRO A 232 -1.78 -19.34 19.63
CA PRO A 232 -1.27 -20.52 20.31
C PRO A 232 -0.80 -21.61 19.33
N ASP A 233 0.43 -22.07 19.49
CA ASP A 233 0.99 -23.15 18.69
C ASP A 233 2.13 -23.87 19.42
N GLN A 234 1.90 -25.14 19.75
CA GLN A 234 2.85 -25.98 20.48
C GLN A 234 4.09 -26.38 19.65
N SER A 235 4.04 -26.21 18.32
CA SER A 235 5.17 -26.49 17.44
C SER A 235 6.16 -25.32 17.33
N SER A 236 5.76 -24.12 17.75
CA SER A 236 6.61 -22.94 17.75
C SER A 236 7.65 -23.00 18.88
N PRO A 237 8.91 -22.62 18.64
CA PRO A 237 9.91 -22.51 19.70
C PRO A 237 9.71 -21.27 20.58
N VAL A 238 8.81 -20.37 20.21
CA VAL A 238 8.61 -19.07 20.86
C VAL A 238 7.54 -19.15 21.94
N PHE A 239 7.77 -18.42 23.02
CA PHE A 239 6.82 -18.25 24.13
C PHE A 239 6.37 -16.79 24.22
N GLY A 240 5.07 -16.52 24.10
CA GLY A 240 4.55 -15.16 23.98
C GLY A 240 3.15 -14.97 24.57
N PRO A 241 2.59 -13.75 24.42
CA PRO A 241 1.43 -13.30 25.17
C PRO A 241 0.10 -13.58 24.45
N TYR A 242 -0.81 -14.33 25.07
CA TYR A 242 -2.17 -14.54 24.52
C TYR A 242 -3.10 -13.38 24.91
N ASP A 243 -4.05 -13.05 24.02
CA ASP A 243 -5.03 -11.98 24.22
C ASP A 243 -4.39 -10.66 24.70
N HIS A 244 -3.25 -10.34 24.10
CA HIS A 244 -2.41 -9.23 24.50
C HIS A 244 -3.05 -7.85 24.25
N GLN A 245 -2.59 -6.85 24.98
CA GLN A 245 -2.85 -5.43 24.72
C GLN A 245 -1.53 -4.72 24.38
N LEU A 246 -1.53 -3.97 23.28
CA LEU A 246 -0.44 -3.09 22.91
C LEU A 246 -0.73 -1.67 23.44
N LEU A 247 0.06 -1.22 24.40
CA LEU A 247 -0.05 0.13 24.94
C LEU A 247 0.56 1.17 23.98
N ALA A 248 0.23 2.45 24.18
CA ALA A 248 0.67 3.53 23.30
C ALA A 248 2.20 3.71 23.26
N ASP A 249 2.89 3.34 24.35
CA ASP A 249 4.34 3.34 24.49
C ASP A 249 5.02 2.10 23.88
N GLY A 250 4.25 1.21 23.24
CA GLY A 250 4.74 -0.03 22.65
C GLY A 250 4.83 -1.21 23.61
N THR A 251 4.49 -1.02 24.89
CA THR A 251 4.54 -2.09 25.89
C THR A 251 3.43 -3.11 25.65
N ILE A 252 3.79 -4.41 25.65
CA ILE A 252 2.85 -5.53 25.50
C ILE A 252 2.47 -6.08 26.87
N THR A 253 1.16 -6.17 27.16
CA THR A 253 0.64 -6.78 28.40
C THR A 253 -0.32 -7.93 28.09
N ALA A 254 -0.31 -8.97 28.92
CA ALA A 254 -1.21 -10.12 28.80
C ALA A 254 -1.38 -10.84 30.13
N GLU A 255 -2.54 -11.49 30.33
CA GLU A 255 -2.82 -12.33 31.50
C GLU A 255 -2.24 -13.74 31.36
N GLU A 256 -2.20 -14.27 30.14
CA GLU A 256 -1.73 -15.61 29.84
C GLU A 256 -0.56 -15.57 28.84
N TRP A 257 0.40 -16.46 29.05
CA TRP A 257 1.55 -16.62 28.18
C TRP A 257 1.75 -18.09 27.86
N GLY A 258 2.10 -18.39 26.62
CA GLY A 258 2.25 -19.76 26.15
C GLY A 258 3.04 -19.88 24.86
N PRO A 259 3.31 -21.11 24.39
CA PRO A 259 3.99 -21.34 23.13
C PRO A 259 3.11 -20.97 21.93
N GLY A 260 3.65 -20.20 20.99
CA GLY A 260 2.88 -19.70 19.85
C GLY A 260 3.69 -18.85 18.89
N ARG A 261 3.01 -18.14 18.01
CA ARG A 261 3.64 -17.31 16.97
C ARG A 261 2.83 -16.04 16.72
N TRP A 262 3.50 -14.99 16.24
CA TRP A 262 2.80 -13.82 15.74
C TRP A 262 2.14 -14.13 14.39
N SER A 263 0.96 -13.58 14.16
CA SER A 263 0.21 -13.72 12.91
C SER A 263 -0.66 -12.50 12.66
N ALA A 264 -0.90 -12.16 11.40
CA ALA A 264 -1.75 -11.05 10.95
C ALA A 264 -2.26 -11.33 9.53
N SER A 265 -3.34 -10.68 9.10
CA SER A 265 -3.91 -10.87 7.77
C SER A 265 -3.32 -9.97 6.68
N SER A 266 -2.68 -8.85 7.01
CA SER A 266 -2.05 -8.01 6.01
C SER A 266 -0.84 -7.23 6.51
N ALA A 267 -0.08 -6.72 5.56
CA ALA A 267 1.06 -5.82 5.78
C ALA A 267 1.19 -4.83 4.62
N TRP A 268 2.16 -3.93 4.74
CA TRP A 268 2.45 -2.91 3.74
C TRP A 268 3.69 -3.25 2.91
N LEU A 269 3.63 -2.89 1.63
CA LEU A 269 4.74 -2.75 0.71
C LEU A 269 4.79 -1.27 0.30
N LEU A 270 5.83 -0.57 0.73
CA LEU A 270 5.96 0.88 0.56
C LEU A 270 6.98 1.21 -0.50
N ILE A 271 6.68 2.19 -1.34
CA ILE A 271 7.57 2.71 -2.38
C ILE A 271 7.79 4.20 -2.14
N ASN A 272 9.03 4.68 -2.19
CA ASN A 272 9.36 6.11 -2.08
C ASN A 272 9.90 6.64 -3.41
N PHE A 273 9.14 7.54 -4.04
CA PHE A 273 9.45 8.14 -5.33
C PHE A 273 10.02 9.57 -5.19
N ASP A 274 10.99 9.90 -6.04
CA ASP A 274 11.43 11.27 -6.31
C ASP A 274 10.43 11.95 -7.25
N ARG A 275 9.40 12.57 -6.65
CA ARG A 275 8.35 13.27 -7.40
C ARG A 275 8.92 14.33 -8.35
N GLU A 276 9.96 15.06 -7.94
CA GLU A 276 10.58 16.10 -8.76
C GLU A 276 11.30 15.49 -9.98
N ALA A 277 12.05 14.39 -9.78
CA ALA A 277 12.67 13.69 -10.89
C ALA A 277 11.64 13.10 -11.85
N MET A 278 10.54 12.53 -11.34
CA MET A 278 9.45 12.02 -12.18
C MET A 278 8.81 13.13 -13.02
N GLN A 279 8.46 14.27 -12.40
CA GLN A 279 7.88 15.41 -13.11
C GLN A 279 8.82 15.96 -14.21
N ARG A 280 10.13 16.04 -13.93
CA ARG A 280 11.14 16.45 -14.92
C ARG A 280 11.27 15.46 -16.08
N ASN A 281 10.85 14.21 -15.90
CA ASN A 281 10.89 13.14 -16.91
C ASN A 281 9.51 12.88 -17.54
N GLY A 282 8.56 13.79 -17.40
CA GLY A 282 7.31 13.76 -18.15
C GLY A 282 6.16 13.01 -17.46
N TRP A 283 6.26 12.80 -16.15
CA TRP A 283 5.16 12.30 -15.33
C TRP A 283 4.34 13.44 -14.72
N SER A 284 3.03 13.25 -14.61
CA SER A 284 2.10 14.17 -13.95
C SER A 284 1.40 13.46 -12.80
N PHE A 285 1.40 14.11 -11.64
CA PHE A 285 0.61 13.71 -10.46
C PHE A 285 -0.80 14.31 -10.49
N SER A 286 -1.12 15.16 -11.48
CA SER A 286 -2.47 15.68 -11.66
C SER A 286 -3.14 14.94 -12.82
N TRP A 287 -4.29 14.32 -12.53
CA TRP A 287 -5.06 13.59 -13.52
C TRP A 287 -5.54 14.52 -14.64
N LEU A 288 -6.03 15.71 -14.29
CA LEU A 288 -6.48 16.75 -15.22
C LEU A 288 -5.39 17.22 -16.22
N ASN A 289 -4.13 17.25 -15.79
CA ASN A 289 -2.99 17.73 -16.59
C ASN A 289 -2.19 16.60 -17.25
N SER A 290 -2.59 15.35 -17.02
CA SER A 290 -2.00 14.18 -17.65
C SER A 290 -2.72 13.84 -18.95
N SER A 291 -2.07 13.06 -19.83
CA SER A 291 -2.74 12.51 -20.99
C SER A 291 -3.91 11.68 -20.52
N SER A 292 -5.11 12.24 -20.69
CA SER A 292 -6.32 11.43 -20.66
C SER A 292 -6.25 10.58 -21.92
N ASP A 293 -5.56 9.45 -21.82
CA ASP A 293 -5.62 8.36 -22.78
C ASP A 293 -7.02 7.72 -22.70
N SER A 294 -8.02 8.59 -22.84
CA SER A 294 -9.46 8.42 -22.73
C SER A 294 -10.02 7.47 -23.78
N ASN A 295 -9.17 6.98 -24.68
CA ASN A 295 -9.48 5.97 -25.68
C ASN A 295 -8.75 4.63 -25.49
N SER A 296 -7.86 4.47 -24.50
CA SER A 296 -7.08 3.22 -24.33
C SER A 296 -7.09 2.62 -22.93
N GLY A 297 -7.40 3.39 -21.87
CA GLY A 297 -7.41 2.87 -20.50
C GLY A 297 -8.73 2.23 -20.04
N TYR A 298 -9.83 2.46 -20.76
CA TYR A 298 -11.15 1.94 -20.42
C TYR A 298 -11.80 1.27 -21.63
N GLU A 299 -12.26 0.04 -21.46
CA GLU A 299 -13.00 -0.71 -22.46
C GLU A 299 -14.42 -1.03 -21.98
N TRP A 300 -15.38 -1.02 -22.91
CA TRP A 300 -16.75 -1.40 -22.59
C TRP A 300 -16.96 -2.89 -22.86
N ASP A 301 -17.29 -3.65 -21.82
CA ASP A 301 -17.85 -5.00 -21.96
C ASP A 301 -19.37 -4.95 -21.69
N GLY A 302 -20.16 -4.84 -22.76
CA GLY A 302 -21.62 -4.76 -22.65
C GLY A 302 -22.10 -3.50 -21.93
N VAL A 303 -22.39 -3.62 -20.62
CA VAL A 303 -22.83 -2.50 -19.74
C VAL A 303 -21.82 -2.22 -18.62
N THR A 304 -20.74 -2.99 -18.54
CA THR A 304 -19.64 -2.78 -17.60
C THR A 304 -18.50 -2.05 -18.30
N VAL A 305 -17.82 -1.19 -17.55
CA VAL A 305 -16.56 -0.57 -17.96
C VAL A 305 -15.46 -1.35 -17.29
N GLU A 306 -14.59 -1.95 -18.09
CA GLU A 306 -13.36 -2.58 -17.63
C GLU A 306 -12.21 -1.57 -17.75
N THR A 307 -11.35 -1.55 -16.74
CA THR A 307 -10.15 -0.73 -16.76
C THR A 307 -9.00 -1.60 -17.23
N LYS A 308 -8.27 -1.16 -18.25
CA LYS A 308 -7.03 -1.77 -18.70
C LYS A 308 -5.90 -0.77 -18.45
N PRO A 309 -5.09 -0.97 -17.41
CA PRO A 309 -4.03 -0.04 -17.07
C PRO A 309 -3.10 0.25 -18.25
N ILE A 310 -2.68 1.50 -18.36
CA ILE A 310 -1.80 1.93 -19.44
C ILE A 310 -0.36 1.79 -18.97
N HIS A 311 0.37 0.91 -19.65
CA HIS A 311 1.79 0.63 -19.39
C HIS A 311 2.67 1.65 -20.10
N ASN A 312 2.76 2.84 -19.51
CA ASN A 312 3.65 3.90 -20.01
C ASN A 312 5.09 3.61 -19.61
N SER A 313 6.01 3.62 -20.58
CA SER A 313 7.44 3.47 -20.28
C SER A 313 8.10 4.79 -19.88
N VAL A 314 9.20 4.70 -19.13
CA VAL A 314 9.95 5.90 -18.69
C VAL A 314 10.46 6.70 -19.88
N GLU A 315 10.94 6.02 -20.92
CA GLU A 315 11.44 6.68 -22.12
C GLU A 315 10.30 7.32 -22.92
N GLU A 316 9.14 6.67 -23.03
CA GLU A 316 7.98 7.24 -23.71
C GLU A 316 7.52 8.54 -23.04
N CYS A 317 7.42 8.56 -21.71
CA CYS A 317 7.03 9.77 -20.97
C CYS A 317 8.04 10.90 -21.14
N ARG A 318 9.34 10.56 -21.16
CA ARG A 318 10.42 11.52 -21.41
C ARG A 318 10.34 12.09 -22.83
N GLU A 319 10.09 11.25 -23.84
CA GLU A 319 9.92 11.69 -25.23
C GLU A 319 8.70 12.60 -25.41
N ARG A 320 7.56 12.25 -24.82
CA ARG A 320 6.33 13.10 -24.84
C ARG A 320 6.61 14.48 -24.24
N ALA A 321 7.29 14.53 -23.09
CA ALA A 321 7.66 15.80 -22.46
C ALA A 321 8.60 16.64 -23.34
N LEU A 322 9.59 16.03 -24.00
CA LEU A 322 10.50 16.72 -24.93
C LEU A 322 9.77 17.23 -26.18
N ALA A 323 8.75 16.51 -26.64
CA ALA A 323 7.89 16.90 -27.76
C ALA A 323 6.87 18.00 -27.38
N GLY A 324 6.69 18.29 -26.09
CA GLY A 324 5.66 19.21 -25.59
C GLY A 324 4.25 18.63 -25.69
N GLU A 325 4.13 17.30 -25.67
CA GLU A 325 2.87 16.56 -25.65
C GLU A 325 2.32 16.45 -24.21
N GLU A 326 1.14 15.86 -24.05
CA GLU A 326 0.55 15.61 -22.73
C GLU A 326 1.40 14.62 -21.92
N LEU A 327 1.60 14.91 -20.63
CA LEU A 327 2.45 14.15 -19.73
C LEU A 327 1.81 12.80 -19.34
N CYS A 328 2.60 11.78 -19.06
CA CYS A 328 2.10 10.51 -18.56
C CYS A 328 1.44 10.66 -17.18
N SER A 329 0.33 9.97 -16.95
CA SER A 329 -0.33 9.96 -15.64
C SER A 329 0.37 9.00 -14.67
N MET A 330 0.64 9.48 -13.45
CA MET A 330 1.10 8.64 -12.34
C MET A 330 0.05 7.61 -11.90
N GLU A 331 -1.24 7.94 -11.95
CA GLU A 331 -2.29 7.00 -11.60
C GLU A 331 -2.30 5.77 -12.52
N TRP A 332 -2.03 5.97 -13.82
CA TRP A 332 -1.91 4.84 -14.75
C TRP A 332 -0.73 3.94 -14.41
N LEU A 333 0.38 4.52 -13.97
CA LEU A 333 1.53 3.76 -13.47
C LEU A 333 1.17 2.97 -12.21
N TYR A 334 0.45 3.56 -11.25
CA TYR A 334 0.03 2.84 -10.05
C TYR A 334 -0.84 1.62 -10.37
N LEU A 335 -1.81 1.80 -11.28
CA LEU A 335 -2.67 0.71 -11.73
C LEU A 335 -1.89 -0.35 -12.52
N ALA A 336 -0.91 0.05 -13.34
CA ALA A 336 -0.05 -0.88 -14.08
C ALA A 336 0.85 -1.68 -13.14
N LEU A 337 1.45 -1.04 -12.13
CA LEU A 337 2.23 -1.71 -11.11
C LEU A 337 1.36 -2.67 -10.28
N GLU A 338 0.13 -2.27 -9.92
CA GLU A 338 -0.80 -3.18 -9.24
C GLU A 338 -1.11 -4.41 -10.11
N GLU A 339 -1.43 -4.22 -11.39
CA GLU A 339 -1.71 -5.31 -12.33
C GLU A 339 -0.53 -6.29 -12.43
N ASP A 340 0.68 -5.75 -12.58
CA ASP A 340 1.90 -6.56 -12.66
C ASP A 340 2.16 -7.34 -11.36
N LEU A 341 2.01 -6.71 -10.21
CA LEU A 341 2.19 -7.36 -8.91
C LEU A 341 1.13 -8.46 -8.71
N ARG A 342 -0.13 -8.18 -9.06
CA ARG A 342 -1.24 -9.14 -8.97
C ARG A 342 -1.11 -10.32 -9.91
N SER A 343 -0.42 -10.15 -11.04
CA SER A 343 -0.11 -11.27 -11.95
C SER A 343 0.75 -12.37 -11.29
N SER A 344 1.45 -12.03 -10.20
CA SER A 344 2.31 -12.91 -9.42
C SER A 344 1.72 -13.30 -8.06
N ASP A 345 0.48 -12.94 -7.76
CA ASP A 345 -0.21 -13.29 -6.51
C ASP A 345 -0.52 -14.80 -6.45
N ASP A 346 -0.02 -15.46 -5.41
CA ASP A 346 -0.31 -16.86 -5.09
C ASP A 346 -1.06 -16.96 -3.76
N MET A 347 -0.40 -16.60 -2.65
CA MET A 347 -0.96 -16.65 -1.29
C MET A 347 -1.49 -15.31 -0.78
N VAL A 348 -1.21 -14.22 -1.51
CA VAL A 348 -1.66 -12.88 -1.15
C VAL A 348 -2.47 -12.24 -2.28
N VAL A 349 -3.17 -11.16 -1.96
CA VAL A 349 -3.77 -10.23 -2.90
C VAL A 349 -3.10 -8.88 -2.71
N THR A 350 -2.51 -8.35 -3.76
CA THR A 350 -1.81 -7.06 -3.75
C THR A 350 -2.75 -5.96 -4.25
N LEU A 351 -2.87 -4.85 -3.52
CA LEU A 351 -3.73 -3.72 -3.91
C LEU A 351 -3.04 -2.39 -3.63
N MET A 352 -3.14 -1.43 -4.54
CA MET A 352 -2.76 -0.05 -4.24
C MET A 352 -3.83 0.59 -3.34
N PHE A 353 -3.40 1.22 -2.24
CA PHE A 353 -4.34 1.69 -1.21
C PHE A 353 -4.17 3.15 -0.80
N ALA A 354 -2.93 3.66 -0.72
CA ALA A 354 -2.68 4.98 -0.17
C ALA A 354 -1.43 5.66 -0.75
N GLU A 355 -1.51 6.98 -0.88
CA GLU A 355 -0.40 7.91 -1.13
C GLU A 355 -0.12 8.72 0.15
N GLY A 356 1.14 9.09 0.38
CA GLY A 356 1.55 9.97 1.47
C GLY A 356 2.87 10.67 1.20
N VAL A 357 3.27 11.58 2.09
CA VAL A 357 4.59 12.25 2.03
C VAL A 357 5.56 11.51 2.91
N ASN A 358 6.81 11.35 2.44
CA ASN A 358 7.87 10.92 3.32
C ASN A 358 8.31 12.06 4.23
N VAL A 359 7.89 12.05 5.50
CA VAL A 359 8.25 13.09 6.47
C VAL A 359 9.62 12.83 7.12
N GLU A 360 10.32 11.74 6.78
CA GLU A 360 11.60 11.37 7.41
C GLU A 360 12.80 12.24 7.00
N ILE A 361 12.64 13.19 6.07
CA ILE A 361 13.75 14.01 5.54
C ILE A 361 14.02 15.31 6.31
N ASN A 362 13.35 15.61 7.42
CA ASN A 362 13.68 16.81 8.23
C ASN A 362 13.68 16.56 9.74
N ARG A 363 14.45 15.56 10.20
CA ARG A 363 14.81 15.43 11.62
C ARG A 363 16.25 15.85 11.93
N GLU A 364 17.00 16.34 10.94
CA GLU A 364 18.29 17.03 11.13
C GLU A 364 18.11 18.52 11.46
#